data_AF-A0A7J9H7T0-F1
#
_entry.id   AF-A0A7J9H7T0-F1
#
_cell.length_a   1.000
_cell.length_b   1.000
_cell.length_c   1.000
_cell.angle_alpha   90.00
_cell.angle_beta   90.00
_cell.angle_gamma   90.00
#
_symmetry.space_group_name_H-M   'P 1'
#
loop_
_entity.id
_entity.type
_entity.pdbx_description
1 polymer ?
#
loop_
_entity_poly.entity_id
_entity_poly.type
_entity_poly.pdbx_seq_one_letter_code
_entity_poly.pdbx_strand_id
1 'polypeptide(L)'
;MSLTLFSQILPLFSKHKVVHFNRTDTRLANNGIQLDLQKLRCRVNFQGLKFTPEIETLGYKLVRILQDKGPFVALHLRYEMDMLAFSGCTHGCTVEEAEELKRLRLAMFEAEIFMSLSFRYAYPWWREKEIMSEERRQQGLCPLTPEETTLVLQALGFDKETQIYIASGEIFGSERRLASLRAAFPHIVRF
;
A
#
# COMPACT_ATOMS: atom_id res chain seq x y z
N MET A 1 -15.66 -15.02 -17.75
CA MET A 1 -16.08 -13.76 -18.43
C MET A 1 -17.57 -13.80 -18.61
N SER A 2 -18.32 -12.84 -18.07
CA SER A 2 -19.77 -12.77 -18.32
C SER A 2 -19.98 -12.66 -19.84
N LEU A 3 -20.80 -13.56 -20.40
CA LEU A 3 -21.11 -13.65 -21.84
C LEU A 3 -21.52 -12.29 -22.44
N THR A 4 -22.07 -11.39 -21.62
CA THR A 4 -22.48 -10.03 -21.97
C THR A 4 -21.33 -9.08 -22.36
N LEU A 5 -20.15 -9.17 -21.75
CA LEU A 5 -19.05 -8.25 -22.07
C LEU A 5 -18.41 -8.61 -23.43
N PHE A 6 -18.24 -9.91 -23.67
CA PHE A 6 -17.63 -10.41 -24.89
C PHE A 6 -18.51 -10.10 -26.11
N SER A 7 -19.83 -10.30 -26.01
CA SER A 7 -20.77 -10.00 -27.10
C SER A 7 -20.86 -8.52 -27.44
N GLN A 8 -20.62 -7.63 -26.47
CA GLN A 8 -20.61 -6.17 -26.68
C GLN A 8 -19.28 -5.67 -27.26
N ILE A 9 -18.15 -6.22 -26.81
CA ILE A 9 -16.82 -5.75 -27.24
C ILE A 9 -16.44 -6.33 -28.61
N LEU A 10 -16.79 -7.57 -28.90
CA LEU A 10 -16.33 -8.26 -30.12
C LEU A 10 -16.72 -7.52 -31.43
N PRO A 11 -17.95 -7.00 -31.59
CA PRO A 11 -18.30 -6.20 -32.79
C PRO A 11 -17.51 -4.89 -32.89
N LEU A 12 -17.28 -4.23 -31.75
CA LEU A 12 -16.50 -2.99 -31.69
C LEU A 12 -15.04 -3.22 -32.05
N PHE A 13 -14.45 -4.32 -31.56
CA PHE A 13 -13.09 -4.74 -31.91
C PHE A 13 -12.98 -5.10 -33.40
N SER A 14 -13.95 -5.85 -33.94
CA SER A 14 -13.98 -6.19 -35.37
C SER A 14 -14.02 -4.95 -36.28
N LYS A 15 -14.74 -3.90 -35.86
CA LYS A 15 -14.84 -2.63 -36.59
C LYS A 15 -13.60 -1.74 -36.43
N HIS A 16 -13.13 -1.51 -35.20
CA HIS A 16 -12.12 -0.49 -34.92
C HIS A 16 -10.69 -1.03 -34.81
N LYS A 17 -10.52 -2.36 -34.74
CA LYS A 17 -9.24 -3.10 -34.60
C LYS A 17 -8.46 -2.84 -33.31
N VAL A 18 -8.58 -1.65 -32.72
CA VAL A 18 -7.98 -1.25 -31.45
C VAL A 18 -9.10 -0.74 -30.54
N VAL A 19 -9.10 -1.19 -29.29
CA VAL A 19 -10.06 -0.76 -28.26
C VAL A 19 -9.28 -0.36 -27.02
N HIS A 20 -9.51 0.87 -26.54
CA HIS A 20 -8.91 1.38 -25.32
C HIS A 20 -9.91 1.30 -24.17
N PHE A 21 -9.55 0.57 -23.11
CA PHE A 21 -10.33 0.50 -21.88
C PHE A 21 -9.88 1.59 -20.92
N ASN A 22 -10.79 2.49 -20.53
CA ASN A 22 -10.49 3.65 -19.70
C ASN A 22 -10.65 3.39 -18.18
N ARG A 23 -11.12 2.20 -17.76
CA ARG A 23 -11.35 1.81 -16.36
C ARG A 23 -10.89 0.38 -16.08
N THR A 24 -9.59 0.15 -16.20
CA THR A 24 -8.96 -1.16 -16.01
C THR A 24 -8.70 -1.52 -14.54
N ASP A 25 -8.97 -0.60 -13.62
CA ASP A 25 -8.94 -0.77 -12.17
C ASP A 25 -10.12 -1.62 -11.67
N THR A 26 -11.20 -1.68 -12.45
CA THR A 26 -12.28 -2.65 -12.20
C THR A 26 -11.76 -4.06 -12.49
N ARG A 27 -11.64 -4.89 -11.44
CA ARG A 27 -11.22 -6.28 -11.56
C ARG A 27 -12.01 -6.96 -12.68
N LEU A 28 -11.34 -7.35 -13.76
CA LEU A 28 -11.84 -8.35 -14.69
C LEU A 28 -12.17 -9.59 -13.84
N ALA A 29 -13.47 -9.87 -13.69
CA ALA A 29 -13.96 -10.85 -12.74
C ALA A 29 -13.16 -12.16 -12.82
N ASN A 30 -12.51 -12.53 -11.71
CA ASN A 30 -11.82 -13.81 -11.54
C ASN A 30 -12.78 -15.01 -11.53
N ASN A 31 -14.07 -14.75 -11.70
CA ASN A 31 -15.15 -15.70 -11.57
C ASN A 31 -15.12 -16.70 -12.74
N GLY A 32 -14.99 -17.98 -12.41
CA GLY A 32 -15.06 -19.11 -13.36
C GLY A 32 -13.72 -19.54 -13.97
N ILE A 33 -12.57 -19.00 -13.53
CA ILE A 33 -11.25 -19.51 -13.93
C ILE A 33 -10.78 -20.52 -12.88
N GLN A 34 -10.31 -21.69 -13.32
CA GLN A 34 -9.75 -22.70 -12.43
C GLN A 34 -8.56 -22.17 -11.62
N LEU A 35 -8.39 -22.66 -10.39
CA LEU A 35 -7.38 -22.17 -9.45
C LEU A 35 -5.95 -22.26 -10.02
N ASP A 36 -5.62 -23.34 -10.74
CA ASP A 36 -4.28 -23.53 -11.28
C ASP A 36 -3.96 -22.53 -12.40
N LEU A 37 -4.95 -22.21 -13.24
CA LEU A 37 -4.82 -21.15 -14.24
C LEU A 37 -4.69 -19.77 -13.59
N GLN A 38 -5.40 -19.53 -12.48
CA GLN A 38 -5.23 -18.29 -11.72
C GLN A 38 -3.83 -18.16 -11.16
N LYS A 39 -3.29 -19.22 -10.55
CA LYS A 39 -1.92 -19.26 -10.03
C LYS A 39 -0.89 -19.05 -11.14
N LEU A 40 -1.07 -19.73 -12.28
CA LEU A 40 -0.19 -19.58 -13.44
C LEU A 40 -0.21 -18.13 -13.94
N ARG A 41 -1.39 -17.52 -14.09
CA ARG A 41 -1.55 -16.13 -14.53
C ARG A 41 -0.87 -15.16 -13.57
N CYS A 42 -1.07 -15.32 -12.27
CA CYS A 42 -0.39 -14.50 -11.26
C CYS A 42 1.14 -14.64 -11.36
N ARG A 43 1.65 -15.88 -11.49
CA ARG A 43 3.09 -16.14 -11.61
C ARG A 43 3.68 -15.50 -12.86
N VAL A 44 3.04 -15.67 -14.02
CA VAL A 44 3.50 -15.11 -15.29
C VAL A 44 3.48 -13.58 -15.25
N ASN A 45 2.42 -12.97 -14.75
CA ASN A 45 2.35 -11.51 -14.62
C ASN A 45 3.40 -10.97 -13.66
N PHE A 46 3.60 -11.63 -12.51
CA PHE A 46 4.63 -11.25 -11.55
C PHE A 46 6.04 -11.36 -12.16
N GLN A 47 6.32 -12.42 -12.92
CA GLN A 47 7.61 -12.59 -13.61
C GLN A 47 7.82 -11.64 -14.79
N GLY A 48 6.73 -11.22 -15.44
CA GLY A 48 6.76 -10.25 -16.54
C GLY A 48 6.95 -8.81 -16.07
N LEU A 49 6.56 -8.49 -14.84
CA LEU A 49 6.80 -7.20 -14.21
C LEU A 49 8.27 -7.11 -13.75
N LYS A 50 9.10 -6.52 -14.60
CA LYS A 50 10.50 -6.23 -14.31
C LYS A 50 10.73 -4.73 -14.22
N PHE A 51 11.62 -4.32 -13.33
CA PHE A 51 12.11 -2.95 -13.29
C PHE A 51 12.98 -2.68 -14.52
N THR A 52 13.18 -1.40 -14.86
CA THR A 52 14.14 -1.06 -15.91
C THR A 52 15.56 -1.34 -15.43
N PRO A 53 16.52 -1.59 -16.34
CA PRO A 53 17.90 -1.89 -15.97
C PRO A 53 18.53 -0.83 -15.04
N GLU A 54 18.16 0.43 -15.19
CA GLU A 54 18.65 1.54 -14.36
C GLU A 54 18.16 1.42 -12.91
N ILE A 55 16.88 1.12 -12.72
CA ILE A 55 16.29 0.93 -11.38
C ILE A 55 16.86 -0.33 -10.72
N GLU A 56 17.01 -1.44 -11.48
CA GLU A 56 17.62 -2.66 -10.97
C GLU A 56 19.07 -2.41 -10.53
N THR A 57 19.87 -1.73 -11.37
CA THR A 57 21.26 -1.39 -11.07
C THR A 57 21.37 -0.54 -9.81
N LEU A 58 20.51 0.48 -9.66
CA LEU A 58 20.46 1.29 -8.45
C LEU A 58 20.06 0.45 -7.22
N GLY A 59 19.03 -0.38 -7.35
CA GLY A 59 18.58 -1.28 -6.28
C GLY A 59 19.68 -2.21 -5.80
N TYR A 60 20.40 -2.87 -6.73
CA TYR A 60 21.54 -3.72 -6.40
C TYR A 60 22.65 -2.96 -5.69
N LYS A 61 22.93 -1.73 -6.11
CA LYS A 61 23.91 -0.87 -5.44
C LYS A 61 23.51 -0.55 -4.00
N LEU A 62 22.24 -0.19 -3.75
CA LEU A 62 21.74 0.10 -2.41
C LEU A 62 21.81 -1.14 -1.51
N VAL A 63 21.38 -2.30 -2.01
CA VAL A 63 21.45 -3.57 -1.28
C VAL A 63 22.90 -3.91 -0.93
N ARG A 64 23.83 -3.75 -1.88
CA ARG A 64 25.25 -3.98 -1.63
C ARG A 64 25.81 -3.09 -0.53
N ILE A 65 25.49 -1.78 -0.55
CA ILE A 65 25.90 -0.84 0.51
C ILE A 65 25.39 -1.29 1.89
N LEU A 66 24.15 -1.79 1.96
CA LEU A 66 23.59 -2.31 3.21
C LEU A 66 24.29 -3.59 3.66
N GLN A 67 24.57 -4.52 2.74
CA GLN A 67 25.22 -5.81 3.00
C GLN A 67 26.70 -5.67 3.38
N ASP A 68 27.40 -4.68 2.84
CA ASP A 68 28.80 -4.40 3.19
C ASP A 68 28.96 -4.01 4.67
N LYS A 69 27.88 -3.57 5.34
CA LYS A 69 27.83 -3.29 6.78
C LYS A 69 27.40 -4.48 7.64
N GLY A 70 26.92 -5.56 7.02
CA GLY A 70 26.44 -6.76 7.68
C GLY A 70 25.00 -7.15 7.29
N PRO A 71 24.44 -8.20 7.93
CA PRO A 71 23.05 -8.59 7.76
C PRO A 71 22.11 -7.44 8.16
N PHE A 72 21.01 -7.29 7.43
CA PHE A 72 20.02 -6.25 7.71
C PHE A 72 18.59 -6.76 7.52
N VAL A 73 17.65 -6.09 8.18
CA VAL A 73 16.21 -6.29 8.03
C VAL A 73 15.64 -5.19 7.15
N ALA A 74 14.94 -5.55 6.07
CA ALA A 74 14.15 -4.61 5.29
C ALA A 74 12.73 -4.52 5.87
N LEU A 75 12.36 -3.33 6.34
CA LEU A 75 11.09 -3.08 7.01
C LEU A 75 10.23 -2.12 6.17
N HIS A 76 9.13 -2.63 5.62
CA HIS A 76 8.13 -1.79 4.96
C HIS A 76 7.08 -1.30 5.96
N LEU A 77 7.24 -0.06 6.43
CA LEU A 77 6.32 0.58 7.38
C LEU A 77 5.23 1.37 6.64
N ARG A 78 4.08 0.74 6.42
CA ARG A 78 2.94 1.38 5.74
C ARG A 78 2.06 2.16 6.72
N TYR A 79 2.65 3.15 7.40
CA TYR A 79 2.01 4.01 8.40
C TYR A 79 1.98 5.49 7.95
N GLU A 80 1.77 5.71 6.65
CA GLU A 80 1.62 7.04 6.06
C GLU A 80 0.19 7.60 6.26
N MET A 81 0.07 8.92 6.17
CA MET A 81 -1.18 9.65 6.41
C MET A 81 -2.33 9.20 5.48
N ASP A 82 -2.05 8.98 4.20
CA ASP A 82 -3.03 8.50 3.22
C ASP A 82 -3.56 7.12 3.59
N MET A 83 -2.69 6.23 4.05
CA MET A 83 -3.04 4.87 4.46
C MET A 83 -3.88 4.84 5.74
N LEU A 84 -3.57 5.69 6.71
CA LEU A 84 -4.36 5.81 7.94
C LEU A 84 -5.72 6.48 7.70
N ALA A 85 -5.75 7.54 6.89
CA ALA A 85 -7.00 8.16 6.46
C ALA A 85 -7.86 7.19 5.65
N PHE A 86 -7.24 6.39 4.77
CA PHE A 86 -7.92 5.36 3.97
C PHE A 86 -8.54 4.27 4.86
N SER A 87 -7.76 3.72 5.78
CA SER A 87 -8.17 2.59 6.61
C SER A 87 -9.10 3.00 7.76
N GLY A 88 -9.10 4.27 8.14
CA GLY A 88 -9.83 4.78 9.30
C GLY A 88 -9.23 4.31 10.64
N CYS A 89 -7.99 3.83 10.64
CA CYS A 89 -7.31 3.31 11.81
C CYS A 89 -6.64 4.43 12.60
N THR A 90 -7.09 4.63 13.84
CA THR A 90 -6.67 5.73 14.74
C THR A 90 -5.98 5.24 16.01
N HIS A 91 -5.62 3.95 16.08
CA HIS A 91 -4.92 3.40 17.24
C HIS A 91 -3.56 4.07 17.45
N GLY A 92 -3.34 4.58 18.67
CA GLY A 92 -2.14 5.35 19.04
C GLY A 92 -2.14 6.81 18.58
N CYS A 93 -3.19 7.28 17.90
CA CYS A 93 -3.36 8.69 17.54
C CYS A 93 -3.93 9.49 18.72
N THR A 94 -3.61 10.79 18.78
CA THR A 94 -4.34 11.73 19.63
C THR A 94 -5.74 12.02 19.07
N VAL A 95 -6.59 12.70 19.85
CA VAL A 95 -7.92 13.11 19.40
C VAL A 95 -7.82 14.04 18.18
N GLU A 96 -6.84 14.96 18.20
CA GLU A 96 -6.60 15.92 17.13
C GLU A 96 -6.12 15.21 15.86
N GLU A 97 -5.18 14.27 15.99
CA GLU A 97 -4.68 13.44 14.89
C GLU A 97 -5.81 12.59 14.28
N ALA A 98 -6.67 11.99 15.12
CA ALA A 98 -7.80 11.20 14.67
C ALA A 98 -8.82 12.06 13.89
N GLU A 99 -9.12 13.28 14.37
CA GLU A 99 -10.01 14.21 13.68
C GLU A 99 -9.37 14.78 12.40
N GLU A 100 -8.06 14.96 12.34
CA GLU A 100 -7.34 15.29 11.10
C GLU A 100 -7.46 14.17 10.06
N LEU A 101 -7.17 12.93 10.43
CA LEU A 101 -7.32 11.78 9.53
C LEU A 101 -8.76 11.63 9.04
N LYS A 102 -9.74 11.86 9.91
CA LYS A 102 -11.16 11.88 9.56
C LYS A 102 -11.49 12.99 8.58
N ARG A 103 -11.00 14.21 8.80
CA ARG A 103 -11.17 15.34 7.87
C ARG A 103 -10.54 15.07 6.52
N LEU A 104 -9.32 14.55 6.47
CA LEU A 104 -8.64 14.18 5.22
C LEU A 104 -9.42 13.13 4.45
N ARG A 105 -9.87 12.09 5.15
CA ARG A 105 -10.74 11.06 4.58
C ARG A 105 -12.01 11.70 3.99
N LEU A 106 -12.72 12.53 4.75
CA LEU A 106 -13.90 13.29 4.30
C LEU A 106 -13.61 14.25 3.14
N ALA A 107 -12.45 14.90 3.11
CA ALA A 107 -12.05 15.76 1.99
C ALA A 107 -11.76 14.95 0.71
N MET A 108 -11.18 13.74 0.84
CA MET A 108 -11.06 12.80 -0.28
C MET A 108 -12.42 12.37 -0.82
N PHE A 109 -13.46 12.41 0.02
CA PHE A 109 -14.86 12.21 -0.38
C PHE A 109 -15.50 13.47 -1.00
N GLU A 110 -15.22 14.67 -0.47
CA GLU A 110 -15.89 15.93 -0.85
C GLU A 110 -15.24 16.68 -2.02
N ALA A 111 -14.00 16.33 -2.41
CA ALA A 111 -13.35 16.81 -3.62
C ALA A 111 -14.12 16.48 -4.93
N GLU A 112 -15.29 15.84 -4.83
CA GLU A 112 -16.27 15.64 -5.89
C GLU A 112 -16.98 16.93 -6.35
N ILE A 113 -17.06 17.99 -5.55
CA ILE A 113 -17.94 19.15 -5.87
C ILE A 113 -17.22 20.30 -6.58
N PHE A 114 -15.90 20.45 -6.42
CA PHE A 114 -15.15 21.54 -7.04
C PHE A 114 -13.90 20.99 -7.72
N MET A 115 -13.72 21.41 -8.98
CA MET A 115 -12.50 21.27 -9.79
C MET A 115 -12.53 20.14 -10.82
N SER A 116 -13.16 20.48 -11.94
CA SER A 116 -12.66 20.12 -13.26
C SER A 116 -11.14 20.34 -13.33
N LEU A 117 -10.44 19.39 -13.97
CA LEU A 117 -9.05 19.43 -14.41
C LEU A 117 -8.02 18.87 -13.40
N SER A 118 -7.72 17.58 -13.59
CA SER A 118 -6.38 16.97 -13.42
C SER A 118 -6.10 15.97 -12.28
N PHE A 119 -7.09 15.36 -11.63
CA PHE A 119 -6.85 14.09 -10.91
C PHE A 119 -8.01 13.11 -11.10
N ARG A 120 -7.80 12.12 -11.98
CA ARG A 120 -8.83 11.26 -12.57
C ARG A 120 -9.04 9.93 -11.84
N TYR A 121 -9.04 9.91 -10.50
CA TYR A 121 -9.50 8.74 -9.73
C TYR A 121 -10.21 9.18 -8.44
N ALA A 122 -11.41 9.73 -8.61
CA ALA A 122 -12.43 9.72 -7.56
C ALA A 122 -12.96 8.28 -7.45
N TYR A 123 -12.94 7.72 -6.25
CA TYR A 123 -13.32 6.33 -5.98
C TYR A 123 -14.77 6.30 -5.44
N PRO A 124 -15.81 6.14 -6.28
CA PRO A 124 -17.22 6.07 -5.82
C PRO A 124 -17.56 4.81 -4.99
N TRP A 125 -16.59 3.94 -4.72
CA TRP A 125 -16.75 2.69 -3.97
C TRP A 125 -16.58 2.85 -2.46
N TRP A 126 -16.18 4.03 -2.01
CA TRP A 126 -16.02 4.32 -0.61
C TRP A 126 -17.39 4.51 0.04
N ARG A 127 -18.03 3.41 0.41
CA ARG A 127 -19.40 3.42 0.96
C ARG A 127 -19.44 3.73 2.46
N GLU A 128 -18.33 3.58 3.17
CA GLU A 128 -18.29 3.74 4.63
C GLU A 128 -17.79 5.13 5.04
N LYS A 129 -18.76 6.03 5.22
CA LYS A 129 -18.52 7.36 5.82
C LYS A 129 -18.19 7.24 7.31
N GLU A 130 -18.70 6.20 7.97
CA GLU A 130 -18.39 5.86 9.35
C GLU A 130 -17.55 4.59 9.36
N ILE A 131 -16.35 4.66 9.93
CA ILE A 131 -15.46 3.52 10.10
C ILE A 131 -15.17 3.40 11.59
N MET A 132 -15.47 2.24 12.15
CA MET A 132 -15.12 1.88 13.52
C MET A 132 -13.68 1.36 13.53
N SER A 133 -12.73 2.23 13.92
CA SER A 133 -11.29 1.93 13.98
C SER A 133 -10.97 0.63 14.72
N GLU A 134 -11.63 0.40 15.86
CA GLU A 134 -11.43 -0.79 16.68
C GLU A 134 -11.87 -2.09 15.98
N GLU A 135 -13.00 -2.06 15.28
CA GLU A 135 -13.49 -3.22 14.53
C GLU A 135 -12.56 -3.57 13.36
N ARG A 136 -12.10 -2.55 12.61
CA ARG A 136 -11.11 -2.73 11.54
C ARG A 136 -9.83 -3.37 12.05
N ARG A 137 -9.38 -2.96 13.23
CA ARG A 137 -8.19 -3.49 13.87
C ARG A 137 -8.36 -4.95 14.24
N GLN A 138 -9.47 -5.32 14.86
CA GLN A 138 -9.78 -6.71 15.22
C GLN A 138 -9.87 -7.63 13.99
N GLN A 139 -10.28 -7.09 12.85
CA GLN A 139 -10.30 -7.80 11.57
C GLN A 139 -8.93 -7.88 10.87
N GLY A 140 -7.88 -7.29 11.43
CA GLY A 140 -6.55 -7.26 10.82
C GLY A 140 -6.44 -6.33 9.61
N LEU A 141 -7.33 -5.34 9.51
CA LEU A 141 -7.38 -4.38 8.40
C LEU A 141 -6.60 -3.09 8.68
N CYS A 142 -6.01 -2.96 9.87
CA CYS A 142 -5.16 -1.84 10.23
C CYS A 142 -3.67 -2.18 10.09
N PRO A 143 -2.82 -1.22 9.65
CA PRO A 143 -1.38 -1.39 9.75
C PRO A 143 -0.95 -1.46 11.22
N LEU A 144 0.15 -2.17 11.49
CA LEU A 144 0.82 -2.12 12.78
C LEU A 144 1.33 -0.70 13.04
N THR A 145 1.25 -0.25 14.28
CA THR A 145 1.91 1.00 14.65
C THR A 145 3.43 0.81 14.69
N PRO A 146 4.23 1.89 14.61
CA PRO A 146 5.67 1.78 14.80
C PRO A 146 6.07 1.17 16.16
N GLU A 147 5.29 1.44 17.21
CA GLU A 147 5.49 0.85 18.54
C GLU A 147 5.23 -0.66 18.55
N GLU A 148 4.15 -1.11 17.93
CA GLU A 148 3.87 -2.55 17.79
C GLU A 148 4.89 -3.25 16.91
N THR A 149 5.31 -2.60 15.84
CA THR A 149 6.36 -3.12 14.97
C THR A 149 7.66 -3.33 15.74
N THR A 150 7.98 -2.41 16.64
CA THR A 150 9.14 -2.54 17.55
C THR A 150 9.02 -3.78 18.42
N LEU A 151 7.87 -4.00 19.04
CA LEU A 151 7.60 -5.17 19.90
C LEU A 151 7.68 -6.48 19.10
N VAL A 152 7.10 -6.51 17.90
CA VAL A 152 7.16 -7.69 17.01
C VAL A 152 8.61 -8.02 16.65
N LEU A 153 9.41 -7.03 16.28
CA LEU A 153 10.82 -7.25 15.93
C LEU A 153 11.63 -7.79 17.13
N GLN A 154 11.43 -7.24 18.33
CA GLN A 154 12.06 -7.75 19.54
C GLN A 154 11.62 -9.19 19.86
N ALA A 155 10.33 -9.49 19.72
CA ALA A 155 9.79 -10.84 19.93
C ALA A 155 10.32 -11.88 18.94
N LEU A 156 10.66 -11.45 17.72
CA LEU A 156 11.33 -12.28 16.71
C LEU A 156 12.83 -12.51 17.00
N GLY A 157 13.38 -11.89 18.05
CA GLY A 157 14.76 -12.07 18.48
C GLY A 157 15.75 -11.08 17.86
N PHE A 158 15.28 -10.01 17.21
CA PHE A 158 16.17 -8.93 16.78
C PHE A 158 16.59 -8.08 17.98
N ASP A 159 17.87 -7.73 18.00
CA ASP A 159 18.47 -6.92 19.05
C ASP A 159 18.91 -5.54 18.53
N LYS A 160 19.47 -4.73 19.44
CA LYS A 160 19.94 -3.38 19.15
C LYS A 160 21.06 -3.30 18.09
N GLU A 161 21.79 -4.38 17.84
CA GLU A 161 22.86 -4.43 16.84
C GLU A 161 22.29 -4.69 15.44
N THR A 162 21.00 -5.04 15.33
CA THR A 162 20.32 -5.29 14.07
C THR A 162 20.24 -4.02 13.22
N GLN A 163 20.83 -4.06 12.03
CA GLN A 163 20.65 -3.00 11.03
C GLN A 163 19.24 -3.10 10.41
N ILE A 164 18.48 -2.01 10.42
CA ILE A 164 17.13 -1.95 9.85
C ILE A 164 17.09 -0.92 8.73
N TYR A 165 16.73 -1.36 7.52
CA TYR A 165 16.40 -0.47 6.42
C TYR A 165 14.89 -0.23 6.39
N ILE A 166 14.46 1.02 6.55
CA ILE A 166 13.04 1.38 6.49
C ILE A 166 12.68 1.82 5.08
N ALA A 167 11.85 1.03 4.41
CA ALA A 167 11.21 1.37 3.16
C ALA A 167 9.81 1.94 3.46
N SER A 168 9.67 3.25 3.55
CA SER A 168 8.36 3.89 3.77
C SER A 168 8.35 5.32 3.27
N GLY A 169 7.15 5.84 3.02
CA GLY A 169 6.96 7.28 2.92
C GLY A 169 7.16 7.98 4.27
N GLU A 170 6.63 9.20 4.36
CA GLU A 170 6.57 9.93 5.62
C GLU A 170 5.63 9.22 6.60
N ILE A 171 6.15 8.85 7.77
CA ILE A 171 5.38 8.20 8.82
C ILE A 171 4.53 9.26 9.50
N PHE A 172 3.22 9.01 9.64
CA PHE A 172 2.31 9.92 10.31
C PHE A 172 2.70 10.07 11.79
N GLY A 173 2.79 11.31 12.27
CA GLY A 173 3.35 11.64 13.59
C GLY A 173 4.89 11.62 13.66
N SER A 174 5.56 11.42 12.53
CA SER A 174 6.99 11.65 12.30
C SER A 174 7.90 11.03 13.37
N GLU A 175 8.88 11.78 13.89
CA GLU A 175 9.87 11.32 14.87
C GLU A 175 9.23 10.83 16.18
N ARG A 176 8.11 11.41 16.61
CA ARG A 176 7.42 11.00 17.83
C ARG A 176 7.02 9.53 17.76
N ARG A 177 6.47 9.08 16.64
CA ARG A 177 6.04 7.69 16.43
C ARG A 177 7.22 6.76 16.20
N LEU A 178 8.28 7.23 15.56
CA LEU A 178 9.49 6.43 15.32
C LEU A 178 10.42 6.31 16.55
N ALA A 179 10.17 7.09 17.62
CA ALA A 179 11.03 7.14 18.79
C ALA A 179 11.28 5.76 19.43
N SER A 180 10.23 4.97 19.64
CA SER A 180 10.35 3.62 20.21
C SER A 180 11.19 2.69 19.34
N LEU A 181 10.99 2.76 18.02
CA LEU A 181 11.74 1.93 17.07
C LEU A 181 13.23 2.32 17.05
N ARG A 182 13.54 3.62 17.06
CA ARG A 182 14.92 4.12 17.10
C ARG A 182 15.62 3.83 18.43
N ALA A 183 14.89 3.87 19.54
CA ALA A 183 15.43 3.53 20.85
C ALA A 183 15.78 2.04 20.93
N ALA A 184 14.96 1.16 20.35
CA ALA A 184 15.21 -0.28 20.32
C ALA A 184 16.29 -0.67 19.28
N PHE A 185 16.33 0.02 18.14
CA PHE A 185 17.20 -0.30 17.01
C PHE A 185 17.95 0.97 16.54
N PRO A 186 19.13 1.27 17.10
CA PRO A 186 19.91 2.45 16.75
C PRO A 186 20.45 2.45 15.31
N HIS A 187 20.60 1.29 14.67
CA HIS A 187 21.17 1.15 13.32
C HIS A 187 20.11 1.22 12.20
N ILE A 188 19.26 2.23 12.26
CA ILE A 188 18.23 2.47 11.22
C ILE A 188 18.81 3.25 10.05
N VAL A 189 18.51 2.79 8.84
CA VAL A 189 18.91 3.40 7.56
C VAL A 189 17.66 3.77 6.75
N ARG A 190 17.66 4.98 6.20
CA ARG A 190 16.71 5.47 5.17
C ARG A 190 17.52 6.14 4.06
N PHE A 191 17.10 5.96 2.81
CA PHE A 191 17.68 6.60 1.63
C PHE A 191 16.75 7.68 1.10
#